data_AF-A0A7V2XKF1-F1
#
_entry.id   AF-A0A7V2XKF1-F1
#
_cell.length_a   1.000
_cell.length_b   1.000
_cell.length_c   1.000
_cell.angle_alpha   90.00
_cell.angle_beta   90.00
_cell.angle_gamma   90.00
#
_symmetry.space_group_name_H-M   'P 1'
#
loop_
_entity.id
_entity.type
_entity.pdbx_description
1 polymer ?
#
loop_
_entity_poly.entity_id
_entity_poly.type
_entity_poly.pdbx_seq_one_letter_code
_entity_poly.pdbx_strand_id
1 'polypeptide(L)'
;MRHWRPALARAALALLLCTSGWHVAQAQTPPEAGKQPFTLEVVAPAPLNDFVRKHAELQRFQALDDLTPQELERLLATAPDNIRRLLGTQGYFAPRVQVQLLPANQGDVPPVVQVTVEPGARTQVTKVAIGLQGDVRDNPDSAEQRTALREEWALPVGEPFTQAAWDTAKNQALRSLANRVYPRARITNSLADIDPERHEAHLNVDLDSGPAYAFGDITIEGAQRYDADMA
;
A
#
# COMPACT_ATOMS: atom_id res chain seq x y z
N MET A 1 45.62 2.09 61.68
CA MET A 1 45.96 0.85 60.91
C MET A 1 46.24 1.30 59.48
N ARG A 2 47.46 1.69 59.05
CA ARG A 2 48.80 1.11 59.19
C ARG A 2 49.18 0.29 57.93
N HIS A 3 49.75 0.99 56.94
CA HIS A 3 50.75 0.59 55.91
C HIS A 3 50.33 -0.53 54.91
N TRP A 4 50.83 -0.65 53.67
CA TRP A 4 52.16 -0.34 53.13
C TRP A 4 52.18 -0.44 51.59
N ARG A 5 53.03 0.36 50.92
CA ARG A 5 53.49 0.23 49.51
C ARG A 5 54.59 -0.85 49.43
N PRO A 6 54.97 -1.39 48.25
CA PRO A 6 55.96 -0.75 47.36
C PRO A 6 55.61 -0.91 45.85
N ALA A 7 55.79 0.08 44.98
CA ALA A 7 57.05 0.51 44.32
C ALA A 7 57.73 -0.58 43.46
N LEU A 8 57.93 -0.26 42.17
CA LEU A 8 59.07 -0.52 41.26
C LEU A 8 58.54 -0.44 39.80
N ALA A 9 58.69 0.66 39.07
CA ALA A 9 59.88 1.06 38.31
C ALA A 9 60.31 0.05 37.22
N ARG A 10 60.04 0.39 35.94
CA ARG A 10 60.75 0.00 34.70
C ARG A 10 59.97 0.59 33.51
N ALA A 11 60.42 1.64 32.81
CA ALA A 11 61.56 1.71 31.89
C ALA A 11 61.55 0.58 30.85
N ALA A 12 61.17 0.87 29.61
CA ALA A 12 62.01 0.69 28.42
C ALA A 12 61.18 0.72 27.11
N LEU A 13 61.52 1.71 26.31
CA LEU A 13 61.37 1.85 24.86
C LEU A 13 61.92 0.62 24.09
N ALA A 14 61.16 0.06 23.14
CA ALA A 14 61.65 -0.72 21.97
C ALA A 14 60.46 -1.14 21.07
N LEU A 15 60.30 -0.52 19.90
CA LEU A 15 60.68 -1.04 18.56
C LEU A 15 59.79 -2.17 18.01
N LEU A 16 59.04 -1.79 16.96
CA LEU A 16 58.71 -2.53 15.73
C LEU A 16 58.38 -4.03 15.82
N LEU A 17 57.18 -4.37 15.33
CA LEU A 17 56.98 -5.33 14.25
C LEU A 17 55.57 -5.16 13.68
N CYS A 18 55.49 -4.64 12.46
CA CYS A 18 54.29 -4.74 11.63
C CYS A 18 54.11 -6.21 11.25
N THR A 19 53.24 -6.93 11.96
CA THR A 19 52.70 -8.19 11.43
C THR A 19 51.51 -7.84 10.58
N SER A 20 51.77 -7.72 9.28
CA SER A 20 50.75 -7.72 8.23
C SER A 20 49.92 -8.99 8.36
N GLY A 21 48.79 -8.89 9.05
CA GLY A 21 47.78 -9.93 9.10
C GLY A 21 47.24 -10.13 7.68
N TRP A 22 47.62 -11.23 7.05
CA TRP A 22 46.96 -11.71 5.84
C TRP A 22 45.55 -12.14 6.25
N HIS A 23 44.59 -11.22 6.12
CA HIS A 23 43.19 -11.62 6.01
C HIS A 23 43.05 -12.36 4.68
N VAL A 24 42.91 -13.68 4.77
CA VAL A 24 42.34 -14.47 3.68
C VAL A 24 40.91 -13.98 3.52
N ALA A 25 40.70 -13.11 2.53
CA ALA A 25 39.38 -12.76 2.07
C ALA A 25 38.73 -14.08 1.63
N GLN A 26 37.80 -14.60 2.45
CA GLN A 26 36.89 -15.61 1.97
C GLN A 26 36.12 -14.95 0.83
N ALA A 27 36.41 -15.38 -0.40
CA ALA A 27 35.54 -15.11 -1.52
C ALA A 27 34.18 -15.71 -1.15
N GLN A 28 33.27 -14.86 -0.68
CA GLN A 28 31.86 -15.19 -0.64
C GLN A 28 31.49 -15.43 -2.09
N THR A 29 31.28 -16.69 -2.44
CA THR A 29 30.68 -17.06 -3.71
C THR A 29 29.41 -16.19 -3.83
N PRO A 30 29.28 -15.38 -4.89
CA PRO A 30 28.04 -14.68 -5.16
C PRO A 30 26.91 -15.72 -5.10
N PRO A 31 25.74 -15.40 -4.51
CA PRO A 31 24.62 -16.32 -4.56
C PRO A 31 24.43 -16.74 -6.02
N GLU A 32 24.60 -18.03 -6.26
CA GLU A 32 24.34 -18.64 -7.56
C GLU A 32 22.93 -18.18 -7.93
N ALA A 33 22.79 -17.45 -9.04
CA ALA A 33 21.49 -16.93 -9.44
C ALA A 33 20.56 -18.14 -9.61
N GLY A 34 19.67 -18.33 -8.63
CA GLY A 34 18.77 -19.48 -8.57
C GLY A 34 18.06 -19.64 -9.90
N LYS A 35 17.98 -20.89 -10.38
CA LYS A 35 17.32 -21.19 -11.65
C LYS A 35 15.84 -20.85 -11.49
N GLN A 36 15.42 -19.78 -12.15
CA GLN A 36 14.03 -19.32 -12.09
C GLN A 36 13.08 -20.46 -12.51
N PRO A 37 11.99 -20.71 -11.78
CA PRO A 37 11.08 -21.82 -12.08
C PRO A 37 10.31 -21.58 -13.39
N PHE A 38 10.09 -20.31 -13.76
CA PHE A 38 9.47 -19.88 -15.02
C PHE A 38 9.81 -18.42 -15.30
N THR A 39 9.58 -17.97 -16.53
CA THR A 39 9.53 -16.53 -16.89
C THR A 39 8.09 -16.08 -17.10
N LEU A 40 7.77 -14.81 -16.82
CA LEU A 40 6.43 -14.24 -17.01
C LEU A 40 6.35 -13.31 -18.21
N GLU A 41 5.50 -13.67 -19.16
CA GLU A 41 5.11 -12.82 -20.27
C GLU A 41 3.68 -12.33 -20.08
N VAL A 42 3.44 -11.03 -20.27
CA VAL A 42 2.12 -10.43 -20.15
C VAL A 42 1.76 -9.74 -21.46
N VAL A 43 0.70 -10.23 -22.11
CA VAL A 43 0.10 -9.69 -23.32
C VAL A 43 -1.19 -8.97 -22.94
N ALA A 44 -1.12 -7.64 -22.84
CA ALA A 44 -2.26 -6.78 -22.49
C ALA A 44 -2.05 -5.37 -23.08
N PRO A 45 -3.12 -4.56 -23.21
CA PRO A 45 -2.98 -3.14 -23.55
C PRO A 45 -2.17 -2.39 -22.48
N ALA A 46 -1.36 -1.40 -22.90
CA ALA A 46 -0.75 -0.48 -21.96
C ALA A 46 -1.82 0.43 -21.31
N PRO A 47 -1.71 0.79 -20.01
CA PRO A 47 -0.61 0.45 -19.09
C PRO A 47 -0.82 -0.86 -18.30
N LEU A 48 -1.84 -1.67 -18.62
CA LEU A 48 -2.21 -2.85 -17.83
C LEU A 48 -1.19 -3.99 -17.92
N ASN A 49 -0.46 -4.09 -19.04
CA ASN A 49 0.63 -5.05 -19.19
C ASN A 49 1.68 -4.92 -18.07
N ASP A 50 2.16 -3.70 -17.83
CA ASP A 50 3.15 -3.42 -16.80
C ASP A 50 2.56 -3.53 -15.40
N PHE A 51 1.31 -3.12 -15.23
CA PHE A 51 0.61 -3.25 -13.96
C PHE A 51 0.48 -4.72 -13.53
N VAL A 52 -0.03 -5.58 -14.42
CA VAL A 52 -0.16 -7.03 -14.15
C VAL A 52 1.22 -7.65 -13.93
N ARG A 53 2.22 -7.32 -14.75
CA ARG A 53 3.59 -7.83 -14.60
C ARG A 53 4.19 -7.52 -13.22
N LYS A 54 3.94 -6.31 -12.69
CA LYS A 54 4.53 -5.84 -11.42
C LYS A 54 3.75 -6.31 -10.19
N HIS A 55 2.43 -6.47 -10.30
CA HIS A 55 1.57 -6.66 -9.14
C HIS A 55 0.86 -8.02 -9.08
N ALA A 56 0.88 -8.82 -10.16
CA ALA A 56 0.35 -10.18 -10.10
C ALA A 56 1.18 -11.03 -9.15
N GLU A 57 0.52 -11.88 -8.38
CA GLU A 57 1.18 -12.77 -7.42
C GLU A 57 2.24 -13.65 -8.08
N LEU A 58 2.03 -14.05 -9.35
CA LEU A 58 2.97 -14.78 -10.19
C LEU A 58 4.38 -14.17 -10.23
N GLN A 59 4.51 -12.84 -10.11
CA GLN A 59 5.82 -12.18 -10.06
C GLN A 59 6.63 -12.61 -8.83
N ARG A 60 5.98 -12.85 -7.70
CA ARG A 60 6.63 -13.23 -6.43
C ARG A 60 7.16 -14.67 -6.48
N PHE A 61 6.46 -15.56 -7.19
CA PHE A 61 6.83 -16.97 -7.32
C PHE A 61 7.97 -17.22 -8.32
N GLN A 62 8.35 -16.24 -9.15
CA GLN A 62 9.55 -16.34 -10.00
C GLN A 62 10.86 -16.33 -9.21
N ALA A 63 10.83 -15.88 -7.95
CA ALA A 63 12.00 -15.81 -7.09
C ALA A 63 12.16 -17.04 -6.18
N LEU A 64 11.29 -18.06 -6.32
CA LEU A 64 11.33 -19.27 -5.52
C LEU A 64 12.09 -20.37 -6.26
N ASP A 65 13.18 -20.85 -5.66
CA ASP A 65 14.06 -21.86 -6.26
C ASP A 65 13.53 -23.30 -6.11
N ASP A 66 12.55 -23.53 -5.22
CA ASP A 66 12.04 -24.83 -4.82
C ASP A 66 10.59 -25.11 -5.26
N LEU A 67 10.07 -24.33 -6.22
CA LEU A 67 8.69 -24.49 -6.70
C LEU A 67 8.51 -25.82 -7.46
N THR A 68 7.74 -26.74 -6.90
CA THR A 68 7.47 -28.04 -7.53
C THR A 68 6.49 -27.90 -8.71
N PRO A 69 6.50 -28.84 -9.68
CA PRO A 69 5.55 -28.82 -10.80
C PRO A 69 4.07 -28.82 -10.34
N GLN A 70 3.75 -29.58 -9.28
CA GLN A 70 2.39 -29.65 -8.76
C GLN A 70 1.94 -28.33 -8.10
N GLU A 71 2.85 -27.63 -7.42
CA GLU A 71 2.59 -26.31 -6.86
C GLU A 71 2.42 -25.26 -7.97
N LEU A 72 3.25 -25.32 -9.02
CA LEU A 72 3.11 -24.47 -10.18
C LEU A 72 1.74 -24.66 -10.86
N GLU A 73 1.29 -25.90 -11.06
CA GLU A 73 -0.04 -26.18 -11.62
C GLU A 73 -1.17 -25.57 -10.78
N ARG A 74 -1.11 -25.71 -9.45
CA ARG A 74 -2.10 -25.10 -8.52
C ARG A 74 -2.05 -23.57 -8.56
N LEU A 75 -0.85 -23.00 -8.65
CA LEU A 75 -0.65 -21.56 -8.77
C LEU A 75 -1.28 -21.04 -10.08
N LEU A 76 -1.01 -21.70 -11.21
CA LEU A 76 -1.56 -21.32 -12.51
C LEU A 76 -3.08 -21.50 -12.58
N ALA A 77 -3.65 -22.50 -11.88
CA ALA A 77 -5.09 -22.70 -11.81
C ALA A 77 -5.82 -21.55 -11.11
N THR A 78 -5.20 -20.88 -10.14
CA THR A 78 -5.79 -19.76 -9.38
C THR A 78 -5.41 -18.38 -9.94
N ALA A 79 -4.34 -18.31 -10.74
CA ALA A 79 -3.83 -17.07 -11.31
C ALA A 79 -4.87 -16.24 -12.09
N PRO A 80 -5.76 -16.81 -12.93
CA PRO A 80 -6.78 -16.02 -13.62
C PRO A 80 -7.65 -15.19 -12.68
N ASP A 81 -8.13 -15.77 -11.58
CA ASP A 81 -9.00 -15.08 -10.63
C ASP A 81 -8.24 -14.03 -9.80
N ASN A 82 -6.97 -14.30 -9.46
CA ASN A 82 -6.12 -13.33 -8.77
C ASN A 82 -5.86 -12.11 -9.67
N ILE A 83 -5.62 -12.33 -10.96
CA ILE A 83 -5.42 -11.27 -11.94
C ILE A 83 -6.73 -10.50 -12.20
N ARG A 84 -7.89 -11.15 -12.26
CA ARG A 84 -9.20 -10.46 -12.33
C ARG A 84 -9.41 -9.54 -11.13
N ARG A 85 -9.14 -10.01 -9.91
CA ARG A 85 -9.23 -9.19 -8.69
C ARG A 85 -8.26 -8.01 -8.72
N LEU A 86 -7.03 -8.23 -9.18
CA LEU A 86 -6.03 -7.17 -9.35
C LEU A 86 -6.51 -6.11 -10.35
N LEU A 87 -7.03 -6.52 -11.51
CA LEU A 87 -7.58 -5.63 -12.54
C LEU A 87 -8.81 -4.86 -12.05
N GLY A 88 -9.62 -5.47 -11.16
CA GLY A 88 -10.74 -4.80 -10.48
C GLY A 88 -10.30 -3.55 -9.73
N THR A 89 -9.09 -3.55 -9.14
CA THR A 89 -8.55 -2.34 -8.47
C THR A 89 -8.36 -1.15 -9.42
N GLN A 90 -8.19 -1.42 -10.73
CA GLN A 90 -8.03 -0.42 -11.79
C GLN A 90 -9.36 -0.09 -12.50
N GLY A 91 -10.47 -0.70 -12.06
CA GLY A 91 -11.81 -0.48 -12.61
C GLY A 91 -12.25 -1.46 -13.68
N TYR A 92 -11.54 -2.59 -13.87
CA TYR A 92 -11.90 -3.61 -14.85
C TYR A 92 -12.45 -4.86 -14.15
N PHE A 93 -13.77 -4.98 -14.10
CA PHE A 93 -14.47 -6.05 -13.38
C PHE A 93 -14.99 -7.19 -14.26
N ALA A 94 -14.98 -7.02 -15.58
CA ALA A 94 -15.30 -8.07 -16.54
C ALA A 94 -14.16 -8.40 -17.52
N PRO A 95 -12.88 -8.51 -17.09
CA PRO A 95 -11.79 -8.80 -18.01
C PRO A 95 -11.78 -10.29 -18.39
N ARG A 96 -11.41 -10.58 -19.64
CA ARG A 96 -11.03 -11.93 -20.06
C ARG A 96 -9.55 -12.13 -19.78
N VAL A 97 -9.25 -13.12 -18.94
CA VAL A 97 -7.89 -13.47 -18.52
C VAL A 97 -7.63 -14.92 -18.88
N GLN A 98 -6.54 -15.16 -19.58
CA GLN A 98 -6.04 -16.50 -19.90
C GLN A 98 -4.61 -16.63 -19.40
N VAL A 99 -4.29 -17.78 -18.84
CA VAL A 99 -2.95 -18.10 -18.34
C VAL A 99 -2.56 -19.45 -18.91
N GLN A 100 -1.39 -19.52 -19.54
CA GLN A 100 -0.89 -20.73 -20.20
C GLN A 100 0.58 -20.94 -19.86
N LEU A 101 0.98 -22.19 -19.68
CA LEU A 101 2.39 -22.57 -19.54
C LEU A 101 2.90 -23.01 -20.91
N LEU A 102 3.81 -22.25 -21.49
CA LEU A 102 4.52 -22.61 -22.71
C LEU A 102 5.79 -23.39 -22.33
N PRO A 103 5.98 -24.61 -22.83
CA PRO A 103 7.13 -25.44 -22.50
C PRO A 103 8.43 -24.80 -23.03
N ALA A 104 9.53 -25.06 -22.34
CA ALA A 104 10.85 -24.63 -22.81
C ALA A 104 11.24 -25.37 -24.09
N ASN A 105 11.59 -24.62 -25.13
CA ASN A 105 12.05 -25.16 -26.41
C ASN A 105 13.54 -25.54 -26.32
N GLN A 106 13.85 -26.60 -25.56
CA GLN A 106 15.18 -27.21 -25.39
C GLN A 106 16.24 -26.34 -24.65
N GLY A 107 17.15 -27.00 -23.93
CA GLY A 107 18.22 -26.37 -23.15
C GLY A 107 17.83 -26.02 -21.70
N ASP A 108 18.60 -25.12 -21.08
CA ASP A 108 18.45 -24.73 -19.67
C ASP A 108 17.48 -23.54 -19.48
N VAL A 109 16.67 -23.24 -20.50
CA VAL A 109 15.70 -22.14 -20.49
C VAL A 109 14.48 -22.53 -19.65
N PRO A 110 14.03 -21.69 -18.70
CA PRO A 110 12.83 -21.99 -17.94
C PRO A 110 11.57 -21.85 -18.80
N PRO A 111 10.47 -22.55 -18.47
CA PRO A 111 9.21 -22.42 -19.19
C PRO A 111 8.64 -21.00 -19.08
N VAL A 112 7.75 -20.62 -19.99
CA VAL A 112 7.12 -19.29 -20.01
C VAL A 112 5.68 -19.40 -19.52
N VAL A 113 5.34 -18.67 -18.46
CA VAL A 113 3.94 -18.43 -18.08
C VAL A 113 3.47 -17.21 -18.87
N GLN A 114 2.62 -17.44 -19.86
CA GLN A 114 2.02 -16.38 -20.66
C GLN A 114 0.65 -16.01 -20.08
N VAL A 115 0.48 -14.74 -19.76
CA VAL A 115 -0.78 -14.15 -19.31
C VAL A 115 -1.33 -13.25 -20.41
N THR A 116 -2.50 -13.56 -20.93
CA THR A 116 -3.20 -12.73 -21.91
C THR A 116 -4.41 -12.07 -21.26
N VAL A 117 -4.50 -10.75 -21.36
CA VAL A 117 -5.57 -9.94 -20.76
C VAL A 117 -6.26 -9.10 -21.81
N GLU A 118 -7.57 -9.27 -21.91
CA GLU A 118 -8.47 -8.34 -22.57
C GLU A 118 -9.32 -7.66 -21.50
N PRO A 119 -9.07 -6.37 -21.20
CA PRO A 119 -9.62 -5.72 -20.02
C PRO A 119 -11.14 -5.51 -20.05
N GLY A 120 -11.74 -5.43 -21.24
CA GLY A 120 -13.14 -5.07 -21.41
C GLY A 120 -13.39 -3.58 -21.13
N ALA A 121 -14.66 -3.23 -20.91
CA ALA A 121 -15.05 -1.86 -20.57
C ALA A 121 -14.66 -1.53 -19.13
N ARG A 122 -14.27 -0.28 -18.92
CA ARG A 122 -13.95 0.25 -17.60
C ARG A 122 -15.23 0.64 -16.87
N THR A 123 -15.30 0.31 -15.59
CA THR A 123 -16.42 0.64 -14.73
C THR A 123 -16.47 2.15 -14.44
N GLN A 124 -17.64 2.74 -14.60
CA GLN A 124 -17.90 4.16 -14.36
C GLN A 124 -18.74 4.33 -13.09
N VAL A 125 -18.44 5.38 -12.32
CA VAL A 125 -19.27 5.74 -11.17
C VAL A 125 -20.57 6.34 -11.67
N THR A 126 -21.70 5.72 -11.35
CA THR A 126 -23.03 6.21 -11.77
C THR A 126 -23.84 6.76 -10.61
N LYS A 127 -23.48 6.40 -9.38
CA LYS A 127 -24.14 6.89 -8.17
C LYS A 127 -23.14 7.07 -7.04
N VAL A 128 -23.30 8.17 -6.31
CA VAL A 128 -22.59 8.44 -5.05
C VAL A 128 -23.61 8.81 -3.99
N ALA A 129 -23.53 8.13 -2.84
CA ALA A 129 -24.30 8.43 -1.64
C ALA A 129 -23.33 8.66 -0.47
N ILE A 130 -23.49 9.81 0.19
CA ILE A 130 -22.71 10.21 1.36
C ILE A 130 -23.69 10.40 2.51
N GLY A 131 -23.74 9.46 3.43
CA GLY A 131 -24.51 9.55 4.66
C GLY A 131 -23.74 10.27 5.75
N LEU A 132 -24.43 11.11 6.52
CA LEU A 132 -23.87 11.82 7.67
C LEU A 132 -24.64 11.44 8.94
N GLN A 133 -23.90 11.13 9.99
CA GLN A 133 -24.38 10.76 11.32
C GLN A 133 -23.65 11.56 12.40
N GLY A 134 -24.19 11.56 13.61
CA GLY A 134 -23.65 12.34 14.72
C GLY A 134 -24.07 13.81 14.68
N ASP A 135 -23.38 14.64 15.47
CA ASP A 135 -23.69 16.06 15.64
C ASP A 135 -23.68 16.85 14.32
N VAL A 136 -22.77 16.52 13.39
CA VAL A 136 -22.66 17.21 12.09
C VAL A 136 -23.96 17.17 11.29
N ARG A 137 -24.85 16.19 11.51
CA ARG A 137 -26.10 16.06 10.76
C ARG A 137 -27.08 17.19 11.08
N ASP A 138 -27.17 17.54 12.37
CA ASP A 138 -28.25 18.38 12.90
C ASP A 138 -27.73 19.76 13.38
N ASN A 139 -26.42 19.91 13.61
CA ASN A 139 -25.80 21.15 14.06
C ASN A 139 -25.86 22.25 12.97
N PRO A 140 -26.51 23.40 13.20
CA PRO A 140 -26.57 24.50 12.24
C PRO A 140 -25.19 25.06 11.85
N ASP A 141 -24.24 25.10 12.80
CA ASP A 141 -22.90 25.66 12.58
C ASP A 141 -22.06 24.81 11.62
N SER A 142 -22.45 23.55 11.40
CA SER A 142 -21.80 22.63 10.47
C SER A 142 -22.46 22.59 9.09
N ALA A 143 -23.43 23.47 8.80
CA ALA A 143 -24.14 23.48 7.52
C ALA A 143 -23.22 23.68 6.31
N GLU A 144 -22.23 24.58 6.43
CA GLU A 144 -21.23 24.80 5.38
C GLU A 144 -20.35 23.55 5.20
N GLN A 145 -19.87 22.95 6.29
CA GLN A 145 -19.08 21.73 6.24
C GLN A 145 -19.84 20.55 5.60
N ARG A 146 -21.14 20.39 5.91
CA ARG A 146 -22.00 19.37 5.27
C ARG A 146 -22.12 19.59 3.77
N THR A 147 -22.22 20.84 3.34
CA THR A 147 -22.36 21.22 1.92
C THR A 147 -21.05 20.95 1.19
N ALA A 148 -19.94 21.45 1.73
CA ALA A 148 -18.59 21.23 1.19
C ALA A 148 -18.26 19.74 1.05
N LEU A 149 -18.61 18.89 2.04
CA LEU A 149 -18.40 17.44 1.94
C LEU A 149 -19.09 16.79 0.73
N ARG A 150 -20.23 17.33 0.29
CA ARG A 150 -20.97 16.80 -0.87
C ARG A 150 -20.44 17.37 -2.18
N GLU A 151 -20.13 18.65 -2.20
CA GLU A 151 -19.68 19.36 -3.41
C GLU A 151 -18.21 19.04 -3.75
N GLU A 152 -17.36 18.86 -2.75
CA GLU A 152 -15.93 18.57 -2.91
C GLU A 152 -15.61 17.06 -2.91
N TRP A 153 -16.62 16.21 -3.11
CA TRP A 153 -16.43 14.77 -3.15
C TRP A 153 -15.47 14.38 -4.29
N ALA A 154 -14.34 13.77 -3.96
CA ALA A 154 -13.22 13.59 -4.89
C ALA A 154 -13.40 12.47 -5.94
N LEU A 155 -14.53 11.76 -5.93
CA LEU A 155 -14.84 10.73 -6.93
C LEU A 155 -16.30 10.87 -7.41
N PRO A 156 -16.62 11.92 -8.19
CA PRO A 156 -17.99 12.22 -8.62
C PRO A 156 -18.54 11.21 -9.65
N VAL A 157 -19.85 11.30 -9.88
CA VAL A 157 -20.52 10.55 -10.95
C VAL A 157 -19.94 10.91 -12.31
N GLY A 158 -19.73 9.90 -13.16
CA GLY A 158 -19.13 10.01 -14.50
C GLY A 158 -17.64 9.70 -14.53
N GLU A 159 -16.96 9.67 -13.39
CA GLU A 159 -15.55 9.33 -13.31
C GLU A 159 -15.32 7.80 -13.32
N PRO A 160 -14.19 7.32 -13.86
CA PRO A 160 -13.86 5.91 -13.84
C PRO A 160 -13.56 5.44 -12.41
N PHE A 161 -14.14 4.32 -12.03
CA PHE A 161 -13.87 3.72 -10.73
C PHE A 161 -12.43 3.19 -10.67
N THR A 162 -11.73 3.50 -9.57
CA THR A 162 -10.56 2.75 -9.11
C THR A 162 -10.61 2.62 -7.59
N GLN A 163 -10.02 1.56 -7.07
CA GLN A 163 -9.91 1.37 -5.63
C GLN A 163 -9.14 2.53 -4.98
N ALA A 164 -8.05 2.99 -5.61
CA ALA A 164 -7.23 4.08 -5.12
C ALA A 164 -8.03 5.40 -5.03
N ALA A 165 -8.78 5.77 -6.08
CA ALA A 165 -9.59 6.98 -6.06
C ALA A 165 -10.71 6.90 -5.00
N TRP A 166 -11.33 5.73 -4.82
CA TRP A 166 -12.32 5.51 -3.78
C TRP A 166 -11.74 5.68 -2.37
N ASP A 167 -10.58 5.10 -2.11
CA ASP A 167 -9.90 5.23 -0.83
C ASP A 167 -9.43 6.68 -0.57
N THR A 168 -8.93 7.38 -1.59
CA THR A 168 -8.58 8.80 -1.50
C THR A 168 -9.81 9.66 -1.17
N ALA A 169 -10.94 9.46 -1.85
CA ALA A 169 -12.15 10.25 -1.62
C ALA A 169 -12.70 10.07 -0.21
N LYS A 170 -12.78 8.82 0.28
CA LYS A 170 -13.17 8.53 1.67
C LYS A 170 -12.24 9.19 2.68
N ASN A 171 -10.93 9.09 2.49
CA ASN A 171 -9.94 9.64 3.42
C ASN A 171 -9.94 11.18 3.42
N GLN A 172 -10.19 11.81 2.26
CA GLN A 172 -10.36 13.26 2.17
C GLN A 172 -11.63 13.71 2.89
N ALA A 173 -12.77 13.06 2.64
CA ALA A 173 -14.03 13.37 3.32
C ALA A 173 -13.92 13.19 4.83
N LEU A 174 -13.32 12.09 5.29
CA LEU A 174 -13.10 11.84 6.72
C LEU A 174 -12.21 12.92 7.36
N ARG A 175 -11.09 13.29 6.72
CA ARG A 175 -10.22 14.36 7.23
C ARG A 175 -10.91 15.71 7.27
N SER A 176 -11.66 16.05 6.23
CA SER A 176 -12.45 17.29 6.18
C SER A 176 -13.46 17.34 7.31
N LEU A 177 -14.15 16.22 7.59
CA LEU A 177 -15.08 16.12 8.71
C LEU A 177 -14.36 16.21 10.07
N ALA A 178 -13.22 15.52 10.22
CA ALA A 178 -12.46 15.46 11.46
C ALA A 178 -11.80 16.79 11.85
N ASN A 179 -11.65 17.71 10.91
CA ASN A 179 -11.00 18.98 11.14
C ASN A 179 -11.81 19.85 12.12
N ARG A 180 -11.11 20.43 13.10
CA ARG A 180 -11.64 21.37 14.11
C ARG A 180 -12.62 20.73 15.09
N VAL A 181 -13.89 20.59 14.69
CA VAL A 181 -15.02 20.37 15.62
C VAL A 181 -15.23 18.90 15.94
N TYR A 182 -14.85 17.97 15.06
CA TYR A 182 -15.18 16.54 15.19
C TYR A 182 -13.95 15.62 15.21
N PRO A 183 -13.05 15.74 16.21
CA PRO A 183 -11.83 14.92 16.26
C PRO A 183 -12.09 13.40 16.35
N ARG A 184 -13.32 12.98 16.68
CA ARG A 184 -13.73 11.57 16.76
C ARG A 184 -14.45 11.07 15.50
N ALA A 185 -14.43 11.86 14.42
CA ALA A 185 -15.05 11.48 13.17
C ALA A 185 -14.49 10.14 12.65
N ARG A 186 -15.37 9.31 12.09
CA ARG A 186 -15.03 7.98 11.57
C ARG A 186 -15.95 7.58 10.43
N ILE A 187 -15.48 6.66 9.60
CA ILE A 187 -16.31 5.98 8.61
C ILE A 187 -17.01 4.81 9.31
N THR A 188 -18.34 4.75 9.27
CA THR A 188 -19.14 3.66 9.86
C THR A 188 -19.54 2.62 8.82
N ASN A 189 -19.61 3.00 7.54
CA ASN A 189 -19.88 2.10 6.44
C ASN A 189 -19.19 2.61 5.16
N SER A 190 -18.72 1.69 4.33
CA SER A 190 -18.06 1.99 3.07
C SER A 190 -18.29 0.83 2.10
N LEU A 191 -19.09 1.07 1.07
CA LEU A 191 -19.43 0.09 0.05
C LEU A 191 -19.20 0.67 -1.35
N ALA A 192 -18.44 -0.06 -2.17
CA ALA A 192 -18.43 0.12 -3.61
C ALA A 192 -19.15 -1.09 -4.20
N ASP A 193 -20.43 -0.90 -4.53
CA ASP A 193 -21.25 -1.91 -5.17
C ASP A 193 -21.04 -1.85 -6.68
N ILE A 194 -20.56 -2.94 -7.26
CA ILE A 194 -20.10 -2.98 -8.65
C ILE A 194 -21.02 -3.91 -9.43
N ASP A 195 -21.55 -3.41 -10.53
CA ASP A 195 -22.25 -4.21 -11.54
C ASP A 195 -21.29 -4.47 -12.73
N PRO A 196 -20.72 -5.69 -12.84
CA PRO A 196 -19.77 -6.00 -13.90
C PRO A 196 -20.41 -6.10 -15.28
N GLU A 197 -21.71 -6.36 -15.38
CA GLU A 197 -22.44 -6.49 -16.65
C GLU A 197 -22.75 -5.12 -17.24
N ARG A 198 -23.17 -4.17 -16.38
CA ARG A 198 -23.45 -2.78 -16.77
C ARG A 198 -22.20 -1.91 -16.80
N HIS A 199 -21.11 -2.36 -16.18
CA HIS A 199 -19.88 -1.59 -15.95
C HIS A 199 -20.15 -0.32 -15.12
N GLU A 200 -20.95 -0.47 -14.07
CA GLU A 200 -21.38 0.63 -13.21
C GLU A 200 -20.91 0.42 -11.77
N ALA A 201 -20.55 1.52 -11.10
CA ALA A 201 -20.23 1.54 -9.68
C ALA A 201 -21.20 2.44 -8.93
N HIS A 202 -21.82 1.90 -7.89
CA HIS A 202 -22.62 2.61 -6.91
C HIS A 202 -21.83 2.73 -5.60
N LEU A 203 -21.44 3.94 -5.26
CA LEU A 203 -20.62 4.23 -4.10
C LEU A 203 -21.50 4.70 -2.94
N ASN A 204 -21.30 4.10 -1.77
CA ASN A 204 -21.92 4.54 -0.53
C ASN A 204 -20.88 4.65 0.58
N VAL A 205 -20.83 5.80 1.25
CA VAL A 205 -20.03 5.99 2.46
C VAL A 205 -20.88 6.66 3.53
N ASP A 206 -20.82 6.13 4.75
CA ASP A 206 -21.46 6.74 5.92
C ASP A 206 -20.36 7.25 6.86
N LEU A 207 -20.44 8.54 7.18
CA LEU A 207 -19.52 9.24 8.08
C LEU A 207 -20.27 9.59 9.37
N ASP A 208 -19.68 9.24 10.51
CA ASP A 208 -20.17 9.64 11.84
C ASP A 208 -19.20 10.64 12.43
N SER A 209 -19.67 11.86 12.70
CA SER A 209 -18.85 12.91 13.31
C SER A 209 -18.58 12.65 14.79
N GLY A 210 -19.42 11.86 15.46
CA GLY A 210 -19.50 11.87 16.92
C GLY A 210 -19.95 13.25 17.45
N PRO A 211 -19.66 13.56 18.73
CA PRO A 211 -20.00 14.86 19.32
C PRO A 211 -19.03 15.96 18.89
N ALA A 212 -19.52 17.20 18.88
CA ALA A 212 -18.66 18.38 18.74
C ALA A 212 -17.75 18.55 19.96
N TYR A 213 -16.50 18.94 19.70
CA TYR A 213 -15.53 19.33 20.69
C TYR A 213 -15.13 20.79 20.46
N ALA A 214 -14.97 21.52 21.56
CA ALA A 214 -14.36 22.84 21.58
C ALA A 214 -13.21 22.82 22.61
N PHE A 215 -12.19 23.62 22.37
CA PHE A 215 -11.19 23.88 23.41
C PHE A 215 -11.84 24.67 24.53
N GLY A 216 -11.60 24.25 25.77
CA GLY A 216 -11.89 25.05 26.95
C GLY A 216 -10.79 26.09 27.15
N ASP A 217 -10.73 26.66 28.35
CA ASP A 217 -9.71 27.64 28.71
C ASP A 217 -8.29 27.08 28.49
N ILE A 218 -7.44 27.85 27.81
CA ILE A 218 -6.04 27.48 27.56
C ILE A 218 -5.21 27.94 28.75
N THR A 219 -4.65 26.99 29.49
CA THR A 219 -3.70 27.27 30.58
C THR A 219 -2.27 27.10 30.08
N ILE A 220 -1.47 28.17 30.16
CA ILE A 220 -0.04 28.14 29.81
C ILE A 220 0.79 28.03 31.08
N GLU A 221 1.44 26.88 31.28
CA GLU A 221 2.38 26.66 32.37
C GLU A 221 3.83 26.86 31.88
N GLY A 222 4.66 27.59 32.64
CA GLY A 222 6.09 27.74 32.33
C GLY A 222 6.50 28.97 31.51
N ALA A 223 5.61 29.95 31.31
CA ALA A 223 5.88 31.23 30.62
C ALA A 223 6.79 32.20 31.43
N GLN A 224 7.94 31.73 31.88
CA GLN A 224 8.81 32.44 32.83
C GLN A 224 9.65 33.57 32.20
N ARG A 225 9.72 33.65 30.86
CA ARG A 225 10.57 34.63 30.14
C ARG A 225 9.84 35.45 29.08
N TYR A 226 8.58 35.14 28.77
CA TYR A 226 7.77 35.85 27.78
C TYR A 226 6.32 35.85 28.24
N ASP A 227 5.68 37.02 28.20
CA ASP A 227 4.26 37.16 28.52
C ASP A 227 3.39 36.41 27.52
N ALA A 228 2.33 35.78 28.03
CA ALA A 228 1.38 34.98 27.26
C ALA A 228 0.58 35.77 26.20
N ASP A 229 0.65 37.11 26.23
CA ASP A 229 -0.12 38.02 25.38
C ASP A 229 0.58 38.39 24.05
N MET A 230 1.76 37.83 23.76
CA MET A 230 2.49 38.08 22.50
C MET A 230 2.33 36.96 21.45
N ALA A 231 1.13 36.37 21.34
CA ALA A 231 0.78 35.35 20.33
C ALA A 231 -0.52 35.71 19.59
#